data_AF-A0A9N9JNW6-F1
#
_entry.id   AF-A0A9N9JNW6-F1
#
_cell.length_a   1.000
_cell.length_b   1.000
_cell.length_c   1.000
_cell.angle_alpha   90.00
_cell.angle_beta   90.00
_cell.angle_gamma   90.00
#
_symmetry.space_group_name_H-M   'P 1'
#
loop_
_entity.id
_entity.type
_entity.pdbx_description
1 polymer ?
#
loop_
_entity_poly.entity_id
_entity_poly.type
_entity_poly.pdbx_seq_one_letter_code
_entity_poly.pdbx_strand_id
1 'polypeptide(L)'
;MSGTKRKRLRSNSVEEVDAVLKKEAKVESTSKVTSKADSKNAVRWSLRNSNSVLIGQYLKKGDYLESRANIAAFDLTLITTKGINKFPKDANDWKWLKNEKIPERLAKLYEEGYKIIIISNQAGLSSGKTNSDKKRSEFKNKIGQIADSLNVSFDIFAALGYDKYRKPRIGIWNYFIENMNADVTIDKEISFYVGDAAGRIKDWKLGAPSDWADTDRKFAENIGINFFTPEEFFDNVEVAPFSYSGFNPKTLSRDVALFTPSSQLALPAGQCEMVILVGYPASGKTTFARKWLAKYGYMHVNLDTMKSKQKCIQSCEFAFKHNKSVVIDSTNPSIQSRKLYIDIAKKHKVPVRCFWFKASEALARHNNMYRHVNSDIGTQPIPDIAYNVYKSKFSEPKLEEGFQEIKHINFVFEGSDIDRKSFNL
;
A
#
# COMPACT_ATOMS: atom_id res chain seq x y z
N MET A 1 17.63 -33.81 -3.92
CA MET A 1 16.66 -33.75 -2.80
C MET A 1 17.21 -32.82 -1.74
N SER A 2 16.71 -31.59 -1.65
CA SER A 2 16.99 -30.70 -0.51
C SER A 2 15.71 -29.94 -0.22
N GLY A 3 14.93 -30.46 0.73
CA GLY A 3 13.65 -29.91 1.11
C GLY A 3 13.82 -28.56 1.78
N THR A 4 13.31 -27.51 1.13
CA THR A 4 13.14 -26.19 1.72
C THR A 4 12.15 -26.31 2.88
N LYS A 5 12.65 -26.33 4.12
CA LYS A 5 11.81 -26.25 5.32
C LYS A 5 10.99 -24.96 5.26
N ARG A 6 9.72 -25.06 4.88
CA ARG A 6 8.72 -24.00 5.08
C ARG A 6 8.67 -23.72 6.58
N LYS A 7 9.14 -22.53 6.97
CA LYS A 7 8.98 -22.03 8.34
C LYS A 7 7.47 -21.90 8.59
N ARG A 8 6.90 -22.79 9.41
CA ARG A 8 5.52 -22.70 9.90
C ARG A 8 5.41 -21.37 10.67
N LEU A 9 4.77 -20.37 10.07
CA LEU A 9 4.37 -19.15 10.76
C LEU A 9 3.30 -19.53 11.80
N ARG A 10 3.37 -18.92 12.99
CA ARG A 10 2.51 -19.22 14.16
C ARG A 10 1.05 -19.34 13.73
N SER A 11 0.46 -20.50 14.00
CA SER A 11 -0.96 -20.77 13.83
C SER A 11 -1.66 -20.31 15.10
N ASN A 12 -2.43 -19.24 15.02
CA ASN A 12 -3.24 -18.81 16.15
C ASN A 12 -4.41 -19.81 16.28
N SER A 13 -4.57 -20.49 17.42
CA SER A 13 -5.69 -21.42 17.66
C SER A 13 -6.92 -20.67 18.17
N VAL A 14 -8.08 -21.33 18.27
CA VAL A 14 -9.28 -20.80 18.94
C VAL A 14 -8.96 -20.34 20.38
N GLU A 15 -8.01 -21.02 21.02
CA GLU A 15 -7.51 -20.67 22.36
C GLU A 15 -6.80 -19.31 22.38
N GLU A 16 -6.26 -18.82 21.26
CA GLU A 16 -5.60 -17.51 21.19
C GLU A 16 -6.56 -16.34 21.10
N VAL A 17 -7.73 -16.50 20.44
CA VAL A 17 -8.78 -15.46 20.46
C VAL A 17 -9.23 -15.28 21.91
N ASP A 18 -9.58 -16.39 22.56
CA ASP A 18 -9.93 -16.40 23.97
C ASP A 18 -8.78 -15.95 24.88
N ALA A 19 -7.52 -16.30 24.61
CA ALA A 19 -6.38 -15.87 25.44
C ALA A 19 -6.07 -14.38 25.30
N VAL A 20 -6.17 -13.81 24.10
CA VAL A 20 -6.06 -12.36 23.87
C VAL A 20 -7.18 -11.63 24.61
N LEU A 21 -8.39 -12.20 24.63
CA LEU A 21 -9.56 -11.64 25.31
C LEU A 21 -9.63 -11.93 26.82
N LYS A 22 -8.97 -13.00 27.29
CA LYS A 22 -8.86 -13.40 28.71
C LYS A 22 -7.73 -12.69 29.44
N LYS A 23 -6.75 -12.13 28.71
CA LYS A 23 -5.83 -11.15 29.30
C LYS A 23 -6.69 -9.99 29.80
N GLU A 24 -6.65 -9.72 31.10
CA GLU A 24 -7.43 -8.63 31.68
C GLU A 24 -7.13 -7.33 30.93
N ALA A 25 -8.16 -6.77 30.32
CA ALA A 25 -8.12 -5.46 29.71
C ALA A 25 -7.66 -4.47 30.77
N LYS A 26 -6.47 -3.88 30.61
CA LYS A 26 -6.04 -2.77 31.47
C LYS A 26 -7.02 -1.63 31.25
N VAL A 27 -7.76 -1.25 32.28
CA VAL A 27 -8.57 -0.03 32.26
C VAL A 27 -7.64 1.15 32.52
N GLU A 28 -6.77 1.44 31.56
CA GLU A 28 -6.12 2.75 31.45
C GLU A 28 -7.01 3.61 30.54
N SER A 29 -7.85 4.42 31.18
CA SER A 29 -8.63 5.48 30.53
C SER A 29 -8.30 6.81 31.19
N THR A 30 -8.27 7.89 30.40
CA THR A 30 -8.06 9.24 30.93
C THR A 30 -9.33 9.88 31.44
N SER A 31 -9.18 10.82 32.37
CA SER A 31 -10.28 11.63 32.91
C SER A 31 -11.03 12.37 31.79
N LYS A 32 -12.35 12.18 31.77
CA LYS A 32 -13.38 12.78 30.88
C LYS A 32 -12.95 14.13 30.25
N VAL A 33 -12.73 14.15 28.94
CA VAL A 33 -12.67 15.41 28.18
C VAL A 33 -14.09 15.84 27.82
N THR A 34 -14.37 17.12 28.08
CA THR A 34 -15.68 17.73 28.35
C THR A 34 -16.53 18.00 27.11
N SER A 35 -17.07 16.96 26.47
CA SER A 35 -18.29 17.13 25.68
C SER A 35 -19.19 15.92 25.84
N LYS A 36 -20.30 16.09 26.58
CA LYS A 36 -21.41 15.11 26.59
C LYS A 36 -21.98 15.01 25.17
N ALA A 37 -22.51 13.83 24.82
CA ALA A 37 -23.29 13.66 23.59
C ALA A 37 -24.38 14.73 23.49
N ASP A 38 -24.59 15.30 22.29
CA ASP A 38 -25.75 16.15 22.02
C ASP A 38 -27.04 15.37 22.28
N SER A 39 -28.16 16.08 22.45
CA SER A 39 -29.48 15.47 22.73
C SER A 39 -29.99 14.51 21.63
N LYS A 40 -29.30 14.39 20.49
CA LYS A 40 -29.62 13.48 19.38
C LYS A 40 -28.51 12.45 19.19
N ASN A 41 -28.88 11.17 19.18
CA ASN A 41 -28.04 10.07 18.73
C ASN A 41 -27.74 10.26 17.23
N ALA A 42 -26.64 10.92 16.90
CA ALA A 42 -26.27 11.20 15.52
C ALA A 42 -24.76 11.05 15.32
N VAL A 43 -24.38 10.54 14.16
CA VAL A 43 -22.97 10.41 13.77
C VAL A 43 -22.44 11.79 13.37
N ARG A 44 -21.43 12.28 14.09
CA ARG A 44 -20.73 13.53 13.76
C ARG A 44 -19.70 13.25 12.67
N TRP A 45 -19.77 13.98 11.55
CA TRP A 45 -18.90 13.76 10.40
C TRP A 45 -17.85 14.84 10.24
N SER A 46 -16.61 14.45 9.98
CA SER A 46 -15.55 15.37 9.57
C SER A 46 -14.78 14.82 8.36
N LEU A 47 -14.33 15.72 7.50
CA LEU A 47 -13.51 15.40 6.33
C LEU A 47 -12.12 15.99 6.57
N ARG A 48 -11.08 15.16 6.52
CA ARG A 48 -9.72 15.54 6.94
C ARG A 48 -8.70 15.29 5.83
N ASN A 49 -7.53 15.92 5.99
CA ASN A 49 -6.33 15.69 5.18
C ASN A 49 -6.58 15.83 3.68
N SER A 50 -6.93 17.04 3.23
CA SER A 50 -7.23 17.33 1.82
C SER A 50 -8.33 16.43 1.24
N ASN A 51 -9.33 16.10 2.05
CA ASN A 51 -10.47 15.26 1.68
C ASN A 51 -10.11 13.80 1.34
N SER A 52 -9.03 13.27 1.94
CA SER A 52 -8.60 11.87 1.76
C SER A 52 -9.23 10.90 2.75
N VAL A 53 -9.73 11.38 3.90
CA VAL A 53 -10.37 10.54 4.93
C VAL A 53 -11.65 11.18 5.43
N LEU A 54 -12.74 10.43 5.37
CA LEU A 54 -14.01 10.77 6.01
C LEU A 54 -14.09 10.05 7.37
N ILE A 55 -14.33 10.81 8.43
CA ILE A 55 -14.40 10.32 9.81
C ILE A 55 -15.81 10.53 10.32
N GLY A 56 -16.44 9.47 10.85
CA GLY A 56 -17.71 9.51 11.55
C GLY A 56 -17.50 9.14 13.00
N GLN A 57 -18.08 9.89 13.93
CA GLN A 57 -18.02 9.61 15.36
C GLN A 57 -19.43 9.46 15.90
N TYR A 58 -19.75 8.29 16.41
CA TYR A 58 -21.01 8.03 17.08
C TYR A 58 -20.77 7.90 18.58
N LEU A 59 -21.45 8.73 19.36
CA LEU A 59 -21.41 8.71 20.81
C LEU A 59 -22.80 8.38 21.32
N LYS A 60 -22.94 7.21 21.96
CA LYS A 60 -24.18 6.79 22.60
C LYS A 60 -24.56 7.78 23.71
N LYS A 61 -25.84 8.07 23.85
CA LYS A 61 -26.34 8.94 24.92
C LYS A 61 -25.87 8.45 26.29
N GLY A 62 -25.17 9.32 27.01
CA GLY A 62 -24.61 9.02 28.34
C GLY A 62 -23.10 8.77 28.31
N ASP A 63 -22.54 8.47 27.14
CA ASP A 63 -21.11 8.24 26.98
C ASP A 63 -20.33 9.56 26.83
N TYR A 64 -19.01 9.45 26.98
CA TYR A 64 -18.05 10.53 26.84
C TYR A 64 -17.02 10.18 25.76
N LEU A 65 -16.44 11.20 25.13
CA LEU A 65 -15.24 11.00 24.33
C LEU A 65 -14.09 10.68 25.26
N GLU A 66 -13.57 9.46 25.16
CA GLU A 66 -12.47 8.99 25.98
C GLU A 66 -11.41 8.25 25.15
N SER A 67 -10.18 8.36 25.61
CA SER A 67 -9.05 7.58 25.14
C SER A 67 -9.01 6.26 25.90
N ARG A 68 -8.77 5.14 25.21
CA ARG A 68 -8.63 3.82 25.83
C ARG A 68 -7.37 3.13 25.33
N ALA A 69 -6.72 2.34 26.19
CA ALA A 69 -5.52 1.57 25.83
C ALA A 69 -5.85 0.41 24.88
N ASN A 70 -7.05 -0.17 25.00
CA ASN A 70 -7.41 -1.42 24.33
C ASN A 70 -8.28 -1.09 23.13
N ILE A 71 -7.85 -1.48 21.94
CA ILE A 71 -8.53 -1.12 20.68
C ILE A 71 -9.09 -2.37 20.02
N ALA A 72 -10.40 -2.37 19.80
CA ALA A 72 -11.09 -3.37 18.98
C ALA A 72 -11.41 -2.71 17.64
N ALA A 73 -10.57 -2.98 16.65
CA ALA A 73 -10.68 -2.41 15.33
C ALA A 73 -11.33 -3.39 14.34
N PHE A 74 -12.17 -2.89 13.44
CA PHE A 74 -12.92 -3.72 12.50
C PHE A 74 -12.86 -3.14 11.09
N ASP A 75 -12.89 -3.98 10.06
CA ASP A 75 -13.37 -3.56 8.74
C ASP A 75 -14.89 -3.39 8.75
N LEU A 76 -15.45 -2.71 7.75
CA LEU A 76 -16.90 -2.62 7.57
C LEU A 76 -17.53 -3.96 7.17
N THR A 77 -16.75 -5.03 7.01
CA THR A 77 -17.20 -6.42 6.85
C THR A 77 -18.13 -6.95 7.97
N LEU A 78 -18.33 -6.18 9.04
CA LEU A 78 -19.39 -6.41 10.04
C LEU A 78 -20.79 -6.56 9.42
N ILE A 79 -20.99 -6.03 8.21
CA ILE A 79 -22.24 -6.09 7.47
C ILE A 79 -22.06 -6.76 6.12
N THR A 80 -23.17 -7.30 5.59
CA THR A 80 -23.29 -7.80 4.22
C THR A 80 -24.55 -7.23 3.57
N THR A 81 -24.72 -7.38 2.26
CA THR A 81 -25.97 -7.01 1.56
C THR A 81 -27.13 -7.93 1.98
N LYS A 82 -28.37 -7.45 1.87
CA LYS A 82 -29.56 -8.26 2.22
C LYS A 82 -29.77 -9.40 1.22
N GLY A 83 -29.41 -9.15 -0.05
CA GLY A 83 -29.54 -10.11 -1.15
C GLY A 83 -28.23 -10.82 -1.53
N ILE A 84 -28.16 -11.32 -2.77
CA ILE A 84 -27.00 -12.03 -3.33
C ILE A 84 -25.96 -11.10 -3.98
N ASN A 85 -26.25 -9.80 -4.05
CA ASN A 85 -25.39 -8.86 -4.75
C ASN A 85 -24.12 -8.60 -3.97
N LYS A 86 -22.97 -8.60 -4.66
CA LYS A 86 -21.68 -8.24 -4.06
C LYS A 86 -21.63 -6.78 -3.59
N PHE A 87 -22.36 -5.88 -4.26
CA PHE A 87 -22.41 -4.45 -3.93
C PHE A 87 -23.83 -4.05 -3.51
N PRO A 88 -23.97 -3.17 -2.51
CA PRO A 88 -25.28 -2.71 -2.05
C PRO A 88 -25.98 -1.87 -3.12
N LYS A 89 -27.30 -2.03 -3.24
CA LYS A 89 -28.14 -1.22 -4.14
C LYS A 89 -28.32 0.21 -3.65
N ASP A 90 -28.48 0.38 -2.35
CA ASP A 90 -28.74 1.66 -1.69
C ASP A 90 -28.31 1.60 -0.21
N ALA A 91 -28.59 2.67 0.54
CA ALA A 91 -28.24 2.79 1.96
C ALA A 91 -28.94 1.77 2.87
N ASN A 92 -30.06 1.18 2.45
CA ASN A 92 -30.86 0.22 3.22
C ASN A 92 -30.51 -1.24 2.89
N ASP A 93 -29.73 -1.50 1.84
CA ASP A 93 -29.28 -2.84 1.43
C ASP A 93 -28.09 -3.32 2.27
N TRP A 94 -28.35 -3.53 3.55
CA TRP A 94 -27.39 -4.15 4.47
C TRP A 94 -28.08 -4.93 5.59
N LYS A 95 -27.37 -5.93 6.12
CA LYS A 95 -27.69 -6.65 7.34
C LYS A 95 -26.39 -6.98 8.06
N TRP A 96 -26.46 -7.27 9.36
CA TRP A 96 -25.33 -7.81 10.10
C TRP A 96 -24.84 -9.12 9.47
N LEU A 97 -23.52 -9.27 9.30
CA LEU A 97 -22.94 -10.49 8.71
C LEU A 97 -23.30 -11.74 9.53
N LYS A 98 -23.37 -11.61 10.86
CA LYS A 98 -23.70 -12.69 11.81
C LYS A 98 -24.89 -12.34 12.72
N ASN A 99 -25.92 -11.70 12.18
CA ASN A 99 -27.13 -11.29 12.91
C ASN A 99 -26.81 -10.63 14.28
N GLU A 100 -27.47 -11.05 15.35
CA GLU A 100 -27.38 -10.48 16.71
C GLU A 100 -26.00 -10.66 17.35
N LYS A 101 -25.19 -11.65 16.92
CA LYS A 101 -23.85 -11.90 17.50
C LYS A 101 -22.92 -10.70 17.40
N ILE A 102 -23.01 -9.91 16.32
CA ILE A 102 -22.11 -8.78 16.10
C ILE A 102 -22.43 -7.63 17.06
N PRO A 103 -23.67 -7.09 17.09
CA PRO A 103 -24.04 -6.08 18.06
C PRO A 103 -23.74 -6.48 19.51
N GLU A 104 -24.11 -7.70 19.92
CA GLU A 104 -23.86 -8.21 21.27
C GLU A 104 -22.37 -8.24 21.60
N ARG A 105 -21.55 -8.76 20.68
CA ARG A 105 -20.11 -8.87 20.93
C ARG A 105 -19.44 -7.51 21.02
N LEU A 106 -19.82 -6.56 20.17
CA LEU A 106 -19.26 -5.20 20.20
C LEU A 106 -19.69 -4.43 21.45
N ALA A 107 -20.93 -4.61 21.91
CA ALA A 107 -21.38 -4.07 23.19
C ALA A 107 -20.56 -4.63 24.36
N LYS A 108 -20.36 -5.95 24.39
CA LYS A 108 -19.54 -6.60 25.42
C LYS A 108 -18.09 -6.09 25.41
N LEU A 109 -17.45 -5.96 24.25
CA LEU A 109 -16.10 -5.40 24.15
C LEU A 109 -16.02 -3.98 24.69
N TYR A 110 -17.04 -3.17 24.41
CA TYR A 110 -17.09 -1.80 24.91
C TYR A 110 -17.23 -1.76 26.44
N GLU A 111 -18.02 -2.66 27.03
CA GLU A 111 -18.12 -2.84 28.48
C GLU A 111 -16.81 -3.37 29.10
N GLU A 112 -16.09 -4.23 28.38
CA GLU A 112 -14.76 -4.75 28.72
C GLU A 112 -13.65 -3.67 28.58
N GLY A 113 -13.98 -2.42 28.23
CA GLY A 113 -13.03 -1.31 28.18
C GLY A 113 -12.29 -1.17 26.84
N TYR A 114 -12.77 -1.78 25.76
CA TYR A 114 -12.22 -1.56 24.41
C TYR A 114 -12.81 -0.31 23.76
N LYS A 115 -11.99 0.48 23.06
CA LYS A 115 -12.49 1.48 22.12
C LYS A 115 -12.80 0.80 20.79
N ILE A 116 -14.04 0.96 20.32
CA ILE A 116 -14.49 0.38 19.06
C ILE A 116 -14.18 1.34 17.92
N ILE A 117 -13.37 0.88 16.96
CA ILE A 117 -13.10 1.63 15.73
C ILE A 117 -13.38 0.80 14.49
N ILE A 118 -13.89 1.44 13.44
CA ILE A 118 -14.17 0.83 12.14
C ILE A 118 -13.30 1.52 11.09
N ILE A 119 -12.58 0.76 10.28
CA ILE A 119 -11.64 1.29 9.27
C ILE A 119 -11.93 0.63 7.93
N SER A 120 -12.32 1.42 6.93
CA SER A 120 -12.74 0.90 5.62
C SER A 120 -12.10 1.65 4.45
N ASN A 121 -11.70 0.90 3.42
CA ASN A 121 -11.18 1.44 2.17
C ASN A 121 -12.34 1.83 1.24
N GLN A 122 -12.62 3.13 1.10
CA GLN A 122 -13.82 3.67 0.43
C GLN A 122 -13.49 4.62 -0.74
N ALA A 123 -12.65 4.18 -1.67
CA ALA A 123 -12.20 5.02 -2.80
C ALA A 123 -13.34 5.48 -3.74
N GLY A 124 -14.48 4.76 -3.74
CA GLY A 124 -15.68 5.15 -4.47
C GLY A 124 -16.35 6.43 -3.96
N LEU A 125 -15.99 6.87 -2.75
CA LEU A 125 -16.44 8.09 -2.10
C LEU A 125 -15.48 9.27 -2.32
N SER A 126 -14.38 9.12 -3.08
CA SER A 126 -13.46 10.22 -3.38
C SER A 126 -14.16 11.32 -4.17
N SER A 127 -13.80 12.58 -3.89
CA SER A 127 -14.23 13.73 -4.69
C SER A 127 -13.77 13.56 -6.14
N GLY A 128 -14.56 14.04 -7.10
CA GLY A 128 -14.27 13.90 -8.54
C GLY A 128 -14.67 12.55 -9.15
N LYS A 129 -15.18 11.60 -8.35
CA LYS A 129 -15.85 10.40 -8.89
C LYS A 129 -17.31 10.68 -9.20
N THR A 130 -17.83 10.02 -10.22
CA THR A 130 -19.26 10.08 -10.60
C THR A 130 -20.15 9.75 -9.41
N ASN A 131 -21.10 10.64 -9.11
CA ASN A 131 -22.06 10.56 -8.01
C ASN A 131 -21.42 10.45 -6.61
N SER A 132 -20.20 10.98 -6.42
CA SER A 132 -19.49 10.89 -5.14
C SER A 132 -20.26 11.52 -3.97
N ASP A 133 -20.93 12.67 -4.17
CA ASP A 133 -21.72 13.31 -3.10
C ASP A 133 -22.95 12.50 -2.72
N LYS A 134 -23.67 11.96 -3.70
CA LYS A 134 -24.79 11.04 -3.46
C LYS A 134 -24.32 9.80 -2.69
N LYS A 135 -23.24 9.16 -3.15
CA LYS A 135 -22.67 7.97 -2.48
C LYS A 135 -22.18 8.26 -1.07
N ARG A 136 -21.61 9.45 -0.82
CA ARG A 136 -21.25 9.89 0.53
C ARG A 136 -22.48 10.05 1.40
N SER A 137 -23.55 10.66 0.89
CA SER A 137 -24.82 10.80 1.62
C SER A 137 -25.41 9.43 1.97
N GLU A 138 -25.45 8.50 1.01
CA GLU A 138 -25.90 7.12 1.22
C GLU A 138 -25.03 6.39 2.25
N PHE A 139 -23.71 6.54 2.17
CA PHE A 139 -22.78 5.98 3.16
C PHE A 139 -23.05 6.54 4.56
N LYS A 140 -23.23 7.87 4.70
CA LYS A 140 -23.52 8.50 5.99
C LYS A 140 -24.85 8.02 6.59
N ASN A 141 -25.90 7.90 5.76
CA ASN A 141 -27.19 7.36 6.18
C ASN A 141 -27.04 5.90 6.65
N LYS A 142 -26.37 5.07 5.85
CA LYS A 142 -26.09 3.68 6.20
C LYS A 142 -25.36 3.53 7.54
N ILE A 143 -24.32 4.33 7.78
CA ILE A 143 -23.62 4.33 9.07
C ILE A 143 -24.52 4.82 10.21
N GLY A 144 -25.43 5.77 9.96
CA GLY A 144 -26.45 6.18 10.93
C GLY A 144 -27.34 5.01 11.36
N GLN A 145 -27.87 4.24 10.41
CA GLN A 145 -28.69 3.06 10.70
C GLN A 145 -27.92 1.97 11.46
N ILE A 146 -26.64 1.78 11.12
CA ILE A 146 -25.74 0.86 11.84
C ILE A 146 -25.55 1.34 13.27
N ALA A 147 -25.37 2.65 13.47
CA ALA A 147 -25.22 3.23 14.80
C ALA A 147 -26.47 3.03 15.66
N ASP A 148 -27.66 3.25 15.10
CA ASP A 148 -28.93 3.02 15.78
C ASP A 148 -29.11 1.54 16.15
N SER A 149 -28.73 0.62 15.26
CA SER A 149 -28.83 -0.82 15.51
C SER A 149 -27.76 -1.34 16.48
N LEU A 150 -26.56 -0.76 16.49
CA LEU A 150 -25.44 -1.21 17.33
C LEU A 150 -25.58 -0.66 18.75
N ASN A 151 -25.99 0.61 18.89
CA ASN A 151 -26.19 1.30 20.17
C ASN A 151 -24.96 1.20 21.12
N VAL A 152 -23.76 1.36 20.54
CA VAL A 152 -22.46 1.40 21.21
C VAL A 152 -21.64 2.52 20.59
N SER A 153 -20.88 3.28 21.37
CA SER A 153 -20.02 4.35 20.84
C SER A 153 -18.89 3.80 19.97
N PHE A 154 -18.68 4.38 18.80
CA PHE A 154 -17.60 3.99 17.88
C PHE A 154 -17.13 5.15 17.01
N ASP A 155 -15.89 5.04 16.54
CA ASP A 155 -15.35 5.90 15.48
C ASP A 155 -15.23 5.10 14.17
N ILE A 156 -15.62 5.68 13.04
CA ILE A 156 -15.44 5.09 11.71
C ILE A 156 -14.56 5.97 10.83
N PHE A 157 -13.61 5.35 10.15
CA PHE A 157 -12.68 5.97 9.22
C PHE A 157 -12.84 5.35 7.83
N ALA A 158 -13.18 6.18 6.85
CA ALA A 158 -13.30 5.81 5.45
C ALA A 158 -12.15 6.44 4.64
N ALA A 159 -11.20 5.60 4.18
CA ALA A 159 -10.10 6.03 3.32
C ALA A 159 -10.60 6.26 1.88
N LEU A 160 -10.61 7.51 1.44
CA LEU A 160 -11.13 7.93 0.14
C LEU A 160 -10.04 7.94 -0.94
N GLY A 161 -8.78 8.19 -0.55
CA GLY A 161 -7.62 8.25 -1.44
C GLY A 161 -6.85 6.93 -1.58
N TYR A 162 -5.88 6.91 -2.50
CA TYR A 162 -4.85 5.87 -2.62
C TYR A 162 -3.54 6.32 -1.95
N ASP A 163 -3.65 6.90 -0.76
CA ASP A 163 -2.55 7.54 -0.03
C ASP A 163 -2.18 6.75 1.25
N LYS A 164 -1.49 7.41 2.20
CA LYS A 164 -1.09 6.82 3.48
C LYS A 164 -2.25 6.30 4.33
N TYR A 165 -3.48 6.77 4.12
CA TYR A 165 -4.66 6.38 4.90
C TYR A 165 -5.30 5.09 4.39
N ARG A 166 -4.96 4.63 3.19
CA ARG A 166 -5.51 3.40 2.61
C ARG A 166 -4.82 2.17 3.18
N LYS A 167 -5.58 1.23 3.74
CA LYS A 167 -5.06 -0.10 4.15
C LYS A 167 -4.38 -0.78 2.95
N PRO A 168 -3.22 -1.43 3.12
CA PRO A 168 -2.62 -1.88 4.39
C PRO A 168 -1.69 -0.88 5.08
N ARG A 169 -1.57 0.36 4.59
CA ARG A 169 -0.78 1.40 5.27
C ARG A 169 -1.47 1.84 6.56
N ILE A 170 -0.69 2.32 7.51
CA ILE A 170 -1.14 2.59 8.88
C ILE A 170 -1.54 4.06 9.13
N GLY A 171 -1.75 4.86 8.07
CA GLY A 171 -2.02 6.29 8.24
C GLY A 171 -3.28 6.61 9.04
N ILE A 172 -4.36 5.82 8.88
CA ILE A 172 -5.57 5.97 9.70
C ILE A 172 -5.28 5.66 11.16
N TRP A 173 -4.52 4.60 11.41
CA TRP A 173 -4.15 4.19 12.77
C TRP A 173 -3.31 5.26 13.48
N ASN A 174 -2.30 5.82 12.80
CA ASN A 174 -1.50 6.92 13.34
C ASN A 174 -2.36 8.16 13.61
N TYR A 175 -3.23 8.54 12.67
CA TYR A 175 -4.16 9.65 12.87
C TYR A 175 -5.06 9.45 14.09
N PHE A 176 -5.62 8.24 14.24
CA PHE A 176 -6.45 7.86 15.38
C PHE A 176 -5.70 8.02 16.70
N ILE A 177 -4.48 7.48 16.81
CA ILE A 177 -3.64 7.64 18.01
C ILE A 177 -3.42 9.12 18.31
N GLU A 178 -2.91 9.88 17.33
CA GLU A 178 -2.44 11.25 17.53
C GLU A 178 -3.57 12.24 17.81
N ASN A 179 -4.78 12.01 17.29
CA ASN A 179 -5.85 13.01 17.29
C ASN A 179 -7.09 12.61 18.07
N MET A 180 -7.28 11.30 18.31
CA MET A 180 -8.53 10.75 18.85
C MET A 180 -8.29 9.78 20.01
N ASN A 181 -7.02 9.50 20.37
CA ASN A 181 -6.64 8.61 21.46
C ASN A 181 -5.30 9.01 22.09
N ALA A 182 -4.94 10.30 22.06
CA ALA A 182 -3.58 10.78 22.33
C ALA A 182 -3.16 10.65 23.81
N ASP A 183 -4.14 10.58 24.72
CA ASP A 183 -3.89 10.64 26.16
C ASP A 183 -3.51 9.28 26.77
N VAL A 184 -3.55 8.19 25.98
CA VAL A 184 -3.31 6.83 26.46
C VAL A 184 -2.38 6.07 25.52
N THR A 185 -1.46 5.30 26.10
CA THR A 185 -0.62 4.37 25.35
C THR A 185 -1.42 3.11 25.01
N ILE A 186 -1.45 2.74 23.73
CA ILE A 186 -2.18 1.54 23.30
C ILE A 186 -1.45 0.26 23.74
N ASP A 187 -2.20 -0.67 24.33
CA ASP A 187 -1.75 -2.03 24.56
C ASP A 187 -1.93 -2.86 23.28
N LYS A 188 -0.84 -3.00 22.52
CA LYS A 188 -0.84 -3.73 21.26
C LYS A 188 -1.04 -5.24 21.42
N GLU A 189 -0.76 -5.81 22.58
CA GLU A 189 -0.86 -7.26 22.79
C GLU A 189 -2.31 -7.73 22.92
N ILE A 190 -3.19 -6.86 23.42
CA ILE A 190 -4.62 -7.17 23.60
C ILE A 190 -5.51 -6.41 22.61
N SER A 191 -4.97 -5.41 21.90
CA SER A 191 -5.64 -4.78 20.76
C SER A 191 -5.64 -5.70 19.55
N PHE A 192 -6.66 -5.57 18.70
CA PHE A 192 -6.82 -6.42 17.54
C PHE A 192 -7.56 -5.75 16.40
N TYR A 193 -7.41 -6.31 15.20
CA TYR A 193 -8.13 -5.94 13.98
C TYR A 193 -8.90 -7.13 13.43
N VAL A 194 -10.19 -6.95 13.08
CA VAL A 194 -11.02 -7.98 12.45
C VAL A 194 -11.41 -7.57 11.03
N GLY A 195 -11.14 -8.40 10.03
CA GLY A 195 -11.49 -8.09 8.62
C GLY A 195 -11.45 -9.30 7.68
N ASP A 196 -12.14 -9.20 6.53
CA ASP A 196 -12.28 -10.31 5.57
C ASP A 196 -11.19 -10.32 4.49
N ALA A 197 -10.49 -9.22 4.26
CA ALA A 197 -9.36 -9.18 3.32
C ALA A 197 -8.12 -9.80 3.99
N ALA A 198 -8.18 -11.12 4.20
CA ALA A 198 -7.29 -11.88 5.04
C ALA A 198 -6.32 -12.79 4.26
N GLY A 199 -6.40 -12.81 2.92
CA GLY A 199 -5.53 -13.63 2.07
C GLY A 199 -5.75 -15.14 2.20
N ARG A 200 -6.93 -15.58 2.64
CA ARG A 200 -7.27 -17.01 2.75
C ARG A 200 -7.15 -17.67 1.38
N ILE A 201 -6.56 -18.86 1.33
CA ILE A 201 -6.33 -19.60 0.08
C ILE A 201 -7.59 -20.34 -0.36
N LYS A 202 -7.66 -20.76 -1.63
CA LYS A 202 -8.80 -21.54 -2.14
C LYS A 202 -9.05 -22.77 -1.26
N ASP A 203 -10.33 -23.06 -1.02
CA ASP A 203 -10.82 -24.17 -0.20
C ASP A 203 -10.41 -24.06 1.29
N TRP A 204 -10.18 -22.84 1.79
CA TRP A 204 -10.00 -22.57 3.22
C TRP A 204 -11.21 -22.98 4.08
N LYS A 205 -12.39 -23.02 3.45
CA LYS A 205 -13.59 -23.74 3.87
C LYS A 205 -14.11 -24.46 2.63
N LEU A 206 -14.79 -25.60 2.80
CA LEU A 206 -15.28 -26.42 1.70
C LEU A 206 -15.99 -25.56 0.63
N GLY A 207 -15.42 -25.52 -0.59
CA GLY A 207 -15.95 -24.77 -1.73
C GLY A 207 -15.73 -23.25 -1.69
N ALA A 208 -15.02 -22.71 -0.70
CA ALA A 208 -14.77 -21.29 -0.58
C ALA A 208 -13.66 -20.83 -1.54
N PRO A 209 -13.86 -19.72 -2.29
CA PRO A 209 -12.81 -19.13 -3.09
C PRO A 209 -11.71 -18.52 -2.20
N SER A 210 -10.53 -18.27 -2.79
CA SER A 210 -9.52 -17.45 -2.13
C SER A 210 -10.03 -16.03 -1.91
N ASP A 211 -9.60 -15.38 -0.83
CA ASP A 211 -9.91 -13.97 -0.60
C ASP A 211 -9.35 -13.11 -1.74
N TRP A 212 -10.05 -12.01 -2.03
CA TRP A 212 -9.68 -11.08 -3.10
C TRP A 212 -8.44 -10.24 -2.77
N ALA A 213 -8.09 -10.13 -1.47
CA ALA A 213 -6.93 -9.42 -0.98
C ALA A 213 -6.55 -9.90 0.43
N ASP A 214 -5.41 -9.40 0.92
CA ASP A 214 -4.85 -9.61 2.25
C ASP A 214 -4.61 -8.27 2.98
N THR A 215 -5.32 -7.22 2.59
CA THR A 215 -5.08 -5.84 3.07
C THR A 215 -5.37 -5.66 4.55
N ASP A 216 -6.35 -6.37 5.10
CA ASP A 216 -6.72 -6.24 6.51
C ASP A 216 -5.69 -6.95 7.40
N ARG A 217 -5.27 -8.15 7.00
CA ARG A 217 -4.19 -8.88 7.68
C ARG A 217 -2.88 -8.10 7.66
N LYS A 218 -2.50 -7.56 6.50
CA LYS A 218 -1.30 -6.72 6.37
C LYS A 218 -1.41 -5.42 7.17
N PHE A 219 -2.59 -4.81 7.25
CA PHE A 219 -2.81 -3.61 8.06
C PHE A 219 -2.53 -3.89 9.54
N ALA A 220 -3.10 -4.96 10.09
CA ALA A 220 -2.85 -5.39 11.46
C ALA A 220 -1.37 -5.72 11.72
N GLU A 221 -0.72 -6.46 10.81
CA GLU A 221 0.71 -6.78 10.91
C GLU A 221 1.60 -5.54 10.86
N ASN A 222 1.27 -4.58 9.99
CA ASN A 222 2.01 -3.33 9.85
C ASN A 222 1.88 -2.45 11.11
N ILE A 223 0.75 -2.50 11.82
CA ILE A 223 0.57 -1.85 13.12
C ILE A 223 1.32 -2.63 14.22
N GLY A 224 1.31 -3.96 14.13
CA GLY A 224 1.79 -4.88 15.17
C GLY A 224 0.73 -5.18 16.22
N ILE A 225 -0.53 -5.35 15.83
CA ILE A 225 -1.64 -5.82 16.68
C ILE A 225 -2.16 -7.18 16.18
N ASN A 226 -2.96 -7.87 17.00
CA ASN A 226 -3.54 -9.15 16.60
C ASN A 226 -4.49 -9.00 15.41
N PHE A 227 -4.65 -10.06 14.63
CA PHE A 227 -5.57 -10.11 13.49
C PHE A 227 -6.48 -11.33 13.58
N PHE A 228 -7.77 -11.13 13.28
CA PHE A 228 -8.75 -12.19 13.17
C PHE A 228 -9.61 -12.00 11.92
N THR A 229 -10.08 -13.09 11.32
CA THR A 229 -11.20 -13.04 10.36
C THR A 229 -12.54 -12.96 11.10
N PRO A 230 -13.64 -12.53 10.44
CA PRO A 230 -14.96 -12.51 11.07
C PRO A 230 -15.38 -13.88 11.59
N GLU A 231 -15.09 -14.95 10.83
CA GLU A 231 -15.37 -16.32 11.27
C GLU A 231 -14.57 -16.70 12.52
N GLU A 232 -13.26 -16.44 12.52
CA GLU A 232 -12.39 -16.71 13.67
C GLU A 232 -12.88 -15.97 14.92
N PHE A 233 -13.31 -14.71 14.78
CA PHE A 233 -13.67 -13.84 15.90
C PHE A 233 -15.09 -14.03 16.43
N PHE A 234 -16.08 -14.22 15.55
CA PHE A 234 -17.51 -14.28 15.94
C PHE A 234 -18.07 -15.69 16.02
N ASP A 235 -17.45 -16.66 15.36
CA ASP A 235 -17.88 -18.06 15.36
C ASP A 235 -16.88 -18.99 16.05
N ASN A 236 -15.77 -18.46 16.59
CA ASN A 236 -14.73 -19.22 17.29
C ASN A 236 -14.23 -20.43 16.48
N VAL A 237 -14.03 -20.23 15.17
CA VAL A 237 -13.47 -21.28 14.30
C VAL A 237 -11.96 -21.18 14.24
N GLU A 238 -11.32 -22.30 13.87
CA GLU A 238 -9.88 -22.34 13.65
C GLU A 238 -9.42 -21.41 12.53
N VAL A 239 -8.18 -20.93 12.65
CA VAL A 239 -7.58 -20.04 11.66
C VAL A 239 -7.49 -20.72 10.29
N ALA A 240 -8.08 -20.05 9.30
CA ALA A 240 -8.06 -20.47 7.93
C ALA A 240 -6.64 -20.39 7.33
N PRO A 241 -6.23 -21.34 6.46
CA PRO A 241 -4.96 -21.23 5.76
C PRO A 241 -4.93 -19.99 4.86
N PHE A 242 -3.84 -19.23 4.91
CA PHE A 242 -3.68 -17.99 4.16
C PHE A 242 -2.29 -17.86 3.53
N SER A 243 -2.16 -16.96 2.57
CA SER A 243 -0.88 -16.58 1.98
C SER A 243 -0.84 -15.08 1.71
N TYR A 244 0.30 -14.45 2.03
CA TYR A 244 0.55 -13.08 1.60
C TYR A 244 0.77 -13.01 0.09
N SER A 245 0.16 -12.03 -0.53
CA SER A 245 0.31 -11.67 -1.93
C SER A 245 1.29 -10.51 -2.11
N GLY A 246 1.92 -10.43 -3.28
CA GLY A 246 2.78 -9.30 -3.64
C GLY A 246 4.19 -9.35 -3.03
N PHE A 247 4.81 -8.17 -2.92
CA PHE A 247 6.19 -8.01 -2.46
C PHE A 247 6.25 -7.81 -0.95
N ASN A 248 7.16 -8.52 -0.27
CA ASN A 248 7.46 -8.28 1.15
C ASN A 248 8.67 -7.32 1.27
N PRO A 249 8.46 -6.02 1.55
CA PRO A 249 9.54 -5.04 1.61
C PRO A 249 10.52 -5.27 2.77
N LYS A 250 10.10 -5.99 3.82
CA LYS A 250 10.97 -6.36 4.95
C LYS A 250 12.08 -7.35 4.54
N THR A 251 11.91 -8.06 3.43
CA THR A 251 12.91 -9.01 2.89
C THR A 251 13.96 -8.36 1.99
N LEU A 252 13.79 -7.09 1.63
CA LEU A 252 14.75 -6.38 0.79
C LEU A 252 16.07 -6.19 1.55
N SER A 253 17.13 -6.86 1.09
CA SER A 253 18.45 -6.78 1.69
C SER A 253 18.99 -5.35 1.74
N ARG A 254 19.73 -5.03 2.81
CA ARG A 254 20.52 -3.79 2.94
C ARG A 254 21.91 -3.94 2.28
N ASP A 255 22.42 -5.16 2.24
CA ASP A 255 23.79 -5.48 1.85
C ASP A 255 23.85 -6.00 0.42
N VAL A 256 23.47 -5.14 -0.53
CA VAL A 256 23.55 -5.44 -1.96
C VAL A 256 24.33 -4.33 -2.64
N ALA A 257 25.39 -4.69 -3.37
CA ALA A 257 26.12 -3.75 -4.18
C ALA A 257 25.17 -3.13 -5.23
N LEU A 258 25.19 -1.81 -5.40
CA LEU A 258 24.34 -1.13 -6.38
C LEU A 258 24.57 -1.64 -7.82
N PHE A 259 25.80 -2.08 -8.10
CA PHE A 259 26.25 -2.55 -9.39
C PHE A 259 26.61 -4.04 -9.32
N THR A 260 26.46 -4.76 -10.42
CA THR A 260 26.93 -6.15 -10.57
C THR A 260 27.39 -6.33 -12.04
N PRO A 261 28.57 -6.93 -12.30
CA PRO A 261 29.43 -7.71 -11.38
C PRO A 261 30.42 -6.93 -10.49
N SER A 262 30.62 -5.62 -10.69
CA SER A 262 31.47 -4.79 -9.83
C SER A 262 30.64 -3.94 -8.87
N SER A 263 31.19 -3.48 -7.75
CA SER A 263 30.53 -2.55 -6.81
C SER A 263 30.60 -1.07 -7.21
N GLN A 264 31.37 -0.76 -8.25
CA GLN A 264 31.58 0.61 -8.73
C GLN A 264 31.10 0.78 -10.17
N LEU A 265 30.70 2.01 -10.48
CA LEU A 265 30.43 2.46 -11.82
C LEU A 265 31.75 2.81 -12.52
N ALA A 266 32.22 1.95 -13.42
CA ALA A 266 33.33 2.30 -14.31
C ALA A 266 32.82 3.31 -15.35
N LEU A 267 33.29 4.55 -15.29
CA LEU A 267 33.00 5.57 -16.30
C LEU A 267 34.15 5.61 -17.31
N PRO A 268 33.87 5.73 -18.61
CA PRO A 268 34.93 5.86 -19.61
C PRO A 268 35.72 7.15 -19.36
N ALA A 269 37.03 7.03 -19.14
CA ALA A 269 37.89 8.20 -19.00
C ALA A 269 38.00 8.93 -20.36
N GLY A 270 37.46 10.14 -20.45
CA GLY A 270 37.63 11.03 -21.62
C GLY A 270 36.90 10.60 -22.90
N GLN A 271 36.12 9.51 -22.88
CA GLN A 271 35.36 9.04 -24.04
C GLN A 271 33.86 9.33 -23.88
N CYS A 272 33.28 9.91 -24.93
CA CYS A 272 31.83 10.03 -25.08
C CYS A 272 31.21 8.64 -25.21
N GLU A 273 30.12 8.39 -24.49
CA GLU A 273 29.36 7.14 -24.59
C GLU A 273 27.85 7.35 -24.57
N MET A 274 27.11 6.32 -24.95
CA MET A 274 25.67 6.23 -24.73
C MET A 274 25.36 5.15 -23.68
N VAL A 275 24.61 5.50 -22.65
CA VAL A 275 24.07 4.56 -21.66
C VAL A 275 22.57 4.40 -21.89
N ILE A 276 22.11 3.19 -22.17
CA ILE A 276 20.68 2.87 -22.28
C ILE A 276 20.21 2.23 -20.97
N LEU A 277 19.26 2.87 -20.29
CA LEU A 277 18.64 2.31 -19.09
C LEU A 277 17.53 1.34 -19.48
N VAL A 278 17.49 0.16 -18.85
CA VAL A 278 16.45 -0.86 -19.09
C VAL A 278 15.84 -1.27 -17.76
N GLY A 279 14.52 -1.27 -17.65
CA GLY A 279 13.85 -1.73 -16.43
C GLY A 279 12.40 -1.26 -16.31
N TYR A 280 11.63 -1.90 -15.43
CA TYR A 280 10.25 -1.53 -15.12
C TYR A 280 10.10 -0.03 -14.82
N PRO A 281 8.96 0.61 -15.15
CA PRO A 281 8.66 1.94 -14.59
C PRO A 281 8.77 1.92 -13.06
N ALA A 282 9.14 3.05 -12.44
CA ALA A 282 9.40 3.17 -11.01
C ALA A 282 10.50 2.25 -10.40
N SER A 283 11.37 1.62 -11.19
CA SER A 283 12.53 0.86 -10.70
C SER A 283 13.72 1.70 -10.22
N GLY A 284 13.63 3.03 -10.24
CA GLY A 284 14.71 3.93 -9.81
C GLY A 284 15.60 4.52 -10.92
N LYS A 285 15.32 4.20 -12.20
CA LYS A 285 16.10 4.65 -13.37
C LYS A 285 16.39 6.16 -13.42
N THR A 286 15.35 6.99 -13.36
CA THR A 286 15.50 8.45 -13.42
C THR A 286 16.29 9.00 -12.23
N THR A 287 16.03 8.49 -11.02
CA THR A 287 16.81 8.86 -9.83
C THR A 287 18.27 8.48 -10.00
N PHE A 288 18.54 7.27 -10.50
CA PHE A 288 19.89 6.81 -10.79
C PHE A 288 20.57 7.71 -11.83
N ALA A 289 19.91 8.01 -12.96
CA ALA A 289 20.47 8.85 -14.03
C ALA A 289 20.89 10.22 -13.48
N ARG A 290 20.02 10.86 -12.69
CA ARG A 290 20.27 12.16 -12.07
C ARG A 290 21.43 12.10 -11.06
N LYS A 291 21.47 11.08 -10.20
CA LYS A 291 22.46 10.98 -9.12
C LYS A 291 23.83 10.52 -9.61
N TRP A 292 23.87 9.59 -10.55
CA TRP A 292 25.09 8.88 -10.93
C TRP A 292 25.66 9.29 -12.28
N LEU A 293 24.86 9.81 -13.21
CA LEU A 293 25.32 10.15 -14.57
C LEU A 293 25.30 11.66 -14.82
N ALA A 294 24.26 12.38 -14.38
CA ALA A 294 24.18 13.83 -14.60
C ALA A 294 25.34 14.59 -13.92
N LYS A 295 25.82 14.11 -12.76
CA LYS A 295 26.99 14.69 -12.07
C LYS A 295 28.30 14.61 -12.87
N TYR A 296 28.37 13.72 -13.87
CA TYR A 296 29.50 13.61 -14.80
C TYR A 296 29.19 14.23 -16.16
N GLY A 297 28.16 15.07 -16.25
CA GLY A 297 27.84 15.82 -17.47
C GLY A 297 27.08 15.03 -18.54
N TYR A 298 26.49 13.87 -18.23
CA TYR A 298 25.68 13.13 -19.20
C TYR A 298 24.45 13.96 -19.58
N MET A 299 24.18 14.09 -20.87
CA MET A 299 22.92 14.64 -21.36
C MET A 299 21.80 13.64 -21.10
N HIS A 300 20.76 14.07 -20.37
CA HIS A 300 19.60 13.24 -20.04
C HIS A 300 18.57 13.32 -21.16
N VAL A 301 18.30 12.18 -21.80
CA VAL A 301 17.32 12.03 -22.87
C VAL A 301 16.21 11.11 -22.37
N ASN A 302 15.01 11.66 -22.21
CA ASN A 302 13.86 10.93 -21.69
C ASN A 302 12.63 11.18 -22.58
N LEU A 303 12.09 10.10 -23.16
CA LEU A 303 10.97 10.15 -24.09
C LEU A 303 9.71 10.76 -23.47
N ASP A 304 9.45 10.51 -22.20
CA ASP A 304 8.27 11.02 -21.49
C ASP A 304 8.33 12.56 -21.39
N THR A 305 9.52 13.12 -21.14
CA THR A 305 9.72 14.57 -21.12
C THR A 305 9.78 15.21 -22.50
N MET A 306 10.39 14.53 -23.48
CA MET A 306 10.63 15.08 -24.81
C MET A 306 9.43 14.95 -25.75
N LYS A 307 8.43 14.12 -25.39
CA LYS A 307 7.15 13.88 -26.09
C LYS A 307 7.25 13.30 -27.51
N SER A 308 8.43 13.29 -28.14
CA SER A 308 8.62 12.67 -29.46
C SER A 308 9.95 11.92 -29.57
N LYS A 309 9.91 10.80 -30.30
CA LYS A 309 11.10 10.00 -30.60
C LYS A 309 12.12 10.81 -31.42
N GLN A 310 11.64 11.61 -32.38
CA GLN A 310 12.51 12.42 -33.23
C GLN A 310 13.32 13.45 -32.42
N LYS A 311 12.72 14.08 -31.40
CA LYS A 311 13.44 14.98 -30.50
C LYS A 311 14.51 14.25 -29.68
N CYS A 312 14.24 13.02 -29.24
CA CYS A 312 15.24 12.20 -28.56
C CYS A 312 16.44 11.91 -29.48
N ILE A 313 16.17 11.55 -30.74
CA ILE A 313 17.20 11.29 -31.75
C ILE A 313 18.05 12.55 -31.98
N GLN A 314 17.41 13.69 -32.25
CA GLN A 314 18.09 14.97 -32.45
C GLN A 314 18.95 15.38 -31.25
N SER A 315 18.46 15.13 -30.03
CA SER A 315 19.20 15.42 -28.80
C SER A 315 20.46 14.54 -28.69
N CYS A 316 20.36 13.25 -29.05
CA CYS A 316 21.50 12.36 -29.09
C CYS A 316 22.55 12.82 -30.12
N GLU A 317 22.12 13.10 -31.36
CA GLU A 317 23.04 13.58 -32.42
C GLU A 317 23.71 14.91 -32.03
N PHE A 318 22.96 15.83 -31.41
CA PHE A 318 23.50 17.08 -30.89
C PHE A 318 24.57 16.84 -29.82
N ALA A 319 24.31 15.96 -28.85
CA ALA A 319 25.26 15.63 -27.80
C ALA A 319 26.56 15.03 -28.37
N PHE A 320 26.45 14.11 -29.33
CA PHE A 320 27.60 13.46 -29.94
C PHE A 320 28.47 14.41 -30.76
N LYS A 321 27.86 15.39 -31.45
CA LYS A 321 28.62 16.46 -32.13
C LYS A 321 29.46 17.30 -31.18
N HIS A 322 29.05 17.41 -29.91
CA HIS A 322 29.75 18.17 -28.87
C HIS A 322 30.53 17.27 -27.90
N ASN A 323 30.83 16.02 -28.30
CA ASN A 323 31.56 15.03 -27.49
C ASN A 323 30.97 14.83 -26.08
N LYS A 324 29.63 14.87 -25.96
CA LYS A 324 28.93 14.74 -24.68
C LYS A 324 28.22 13.39 -24.58
N SER A 325 28.48 12.67 -23.49
CA SER A 325 27.83 11.39 -23.22
C SER A 325 26.32 11.56 -23.01
N VAL A 326 25.55 10.54 -23.37
CA VAL A 326 24.09 10.55 -23.33
C VAL A 326 23.58 9.41 -22.46
N VAL A 327 22.55 9.67 -21.66
CA VAL A 327 21.75 8.62 -21.01
C VAL A 327 20.34 8.61 -21.56
N ILE A 328 19.89 7.44 -22.02
CA ILE A 328 18.52 7.19 -22.47
C ILE A 328 17.71 6.67 -21.28
N ASP A 329 17.00 7.57 -20.61
CA ASP A 329 16.13 7.28 -19.47
C ASP A 329 14.70 7.03 -19.94
N SER A 330 14.45 5.80 -20.38
CA SER A 330 13.13 5.29 -20.71
C SER A 330 13.07 3.83 -20.29
N THR A 331 11.93 3.17 -20.45
CA THR A 331 11.80 1.76 -20.01
C THR A 331 12.59 0.79 -20.90
N ASN A 332 12.66 1.08 -22.22
CA ASN A 332 13.43 0.34 -23.23
C ASN A 332 13.24 -1.20 -23.18
N PRO A 333 11.99 -1.71 -23.19
CA PRO A 333 11.70 -3.12 -22.94
C PRO A 333 12.18 -4.05 -24.06
N SER A 334 12.06 -3.66 -25.33
CA SER A 334 12.27 -4.56 -26.47
C SER A 334 13.56 -4.30 -27.22
N ILE A 335 14.04 -5.31 -27.95
CA ILE A 335 15.21 -5.19 -28.85
C ILE A 335 15.02 -4.03 -29.83
N GLN A 336 13.84 -3.88 -30.44
CA GLN A 336 13.59 -2.79 -31.40
C GLN A 336 13.68 -1.41 -30.75
N SER A 337 13.23 -1.27 -29.49
CA SER A 337 13.32 0.00 -28.77
C SER A 337 14.77 0.39 -28.48
N ARG A 338 15.62 -0.58 -28.15
CA ARG A 338 17.05 -0.37 -27.89
C ARG A 338 17.84 -0.16 -29.19
N LYS A 339 17.53 -0.94 -30.23
CA LYS A 339 18.14 -0.87 -31.56
C LYS A 339 18.12 0.53 -32.14
N LEU A 340 17.02 1.27 -31.98
CA LEU A 340 16.91 2.65 -32.42
C LEU A 340 18.09 3.52 -31.94
N TYR A 341 18.41 3.43 -30.65
CA TYR A 341 19.47 4.24 -30.03
C TYR A 341 20.86 3.67 -30.32
N ILE A 342 20.99 2.34 -30.34
CA ILE A 342 22.23 1.66 -30.71
C ILE A 342 22.68 2.04 -32.13
N ASP A 343 21.75 2.07 -33.09
CA ASP A 343 22.06 2.41 -34.48
C ASP A 343 22.53 3.87 -34.62
N ILE A 344 21.97 4.80 -33.82
CA ILE A 344 22.43 6.20 -33.77
C ILE A 344 23.85 6.29 -33.20
N ALA A 345 24.12 5.60 -32.09
CA ALA A 345 25.46 5.59 -31.50
C ALA A 345 26.50 4.98 -32.47
N LYS A 346 26.16 3.87 -33.14
CA LYS A 346 27.01 3.23 -34.17
C LYS A 346 27.34 4.19 -35.32
N LYS A 347 26.36 4.92 -35.83
CA LYS A 347 26.56 5.95 -36.88
C LYS A 347 27.60 7.01 -36.47
N HIS A 348 27.61 7.38 -35.19
CA HIS A 348 28.55 8.36 -34.63
C HIS A 348 29.83 7.73 -34.04
N LYS A 349 30.04 6.42 -34.19
CA LYS A 349 31.16 5.66 -33.60
C LYS A 349 31.26 5.84 -32.07
N VAL A 350 30.11 6.01 -31.40
CA VAL A 350 30.00 6.17 -29.96
C VAL A 350 29.74 4.80 -29.32
N PRO A 351 30.51 4.39 -28.29
CA PRO A 351 30.26 3.16 -27.54
C PRO A 351 28.91 3.18 -26.82
N VAL A 352 28.26 2.01 -26.70
CA VAL A 352 26.97 1.87 -26.02
C VAL A 352 27.07 0.87 -24.88
N ARG A 353 26.61 1.26 -23.69
CA ARG A 353 26.41 0.35 -22.56
C ARG A 353 24.96 0.25 -22.17
N CYS A 354 24.57 -0.91 -21.64
CA CYS A 354 23.24 -1.13 -21.09
C CYS A 354 23.31 -1.17 -19.57
N PHE A 355 22.51 -0.35 -18.89
CA PHE A 355 22.30 -0.46 -17.45
C PHE A 355 20.93 -1.06 -17.19
N TRP A 356 20.92 -2.34 -16.86
CA TRP A 356 19.71 -3.12 -16.66
C TRP A 356 19.34 -3.18 -15.17
N PHE A 357 18.25 -2.50 -14.82
CA PHE A 357 17.70 -2.46 -13.48
C PHE A 357 16.98 -3.78 -13.18
N LYS A 358 17.46 -4.48 -12.15
CA LYS A 358 17.00 -5.81 -11.76
C LYS A 358 15.81 -5.79 -10.79
N ALA A 359 15.26 -4.62 -10.48
CA ALA A 359 14.05 -4.52 -9.68
C ALA A 359 12.90 -5.32 -10.32
N SER A 360 12.32 -6.24 -9.55
CA SER A 360 11.17 -7.04 -10.02
C SER A 360 9.94 -6.16 -10.25
N GLU A 361 8.95 -6.68 -10.99
CA GLU A 361 7.67 -6.00 -11.18
C GLU A 361 7.03 -5.61 -9.83
N ALA A 362 7.00 -6.55 -8.89
CA ALA A 362 6.39 -6.35 -7.59
C ALA A 362 7.12 -5.28 -6.76
N LEU A 363 8.46 -5.29 -6.77
CA LEU A 363 9.27 -4.24 -6.12
C LEU A 363 9.08 -2.87 -6.78
N ALA A 364 9.03 -2.81 -8.11
CA ALA A 364 8.81 -1.56 -8.83
C ALA A 364 7.42 -0.96 -8.55
N ARG A 365 6.38 -1.80 -8.51
CA ARG A 365 5.02 -1.40 -8.09
C ARG A 365 4.97 -0.93 -6.65
N HIS A 366 5.68 -1.61 -5.75
CA HIS A 366 5.81 -1.19 -4.36
C HIS A 366 6.55 0.17 -4.25
N ASN A 367 7.61 0.38 -5.03
CA ASN A 367 8.32 1.67 -5.03
C ASN A 367 7.47 2.80 -5.63
N ASN A 368 6.61 2.51 -6.62
CA ASN A 368 5.62 3.46 -7.14
C ASN A 368 4.60 3.88 -6.08
N MET A 369 4.01 2.86 -5.43
CA MET A 369 3.53 2.83 -4.04
C MET A 369 4.05 3.94 -3.13
N TYR A 370 5.27 3.68 -2.68
CA TYR A 370 6.03 4.46 -1.73
C TYR A 370 6.25 5.90 -2.19
N ARG A 371 6.64 6.11 -3.46
CA ARG A 371 6.87 7.44 -4.03
C ARG A 371 5.61 8.28 -4.06
N HIS A 372 4.46 7.72 -4.46
CA HIS A 372 3.21 8.47 -4.45
C HIS A 372 2.85 9.00 -3.06
N VAL A 373 3.13 8.22 -2.03
CA VAL A 373 2.73 8.53 -0.65
C VAL A 373 3.73 9.43 0.09
N ASN A 374 5.03 9.29 -0.20
CA ASN A 374 6.09 9.94 0.57
C ASN A 374 6.86 11.04 -0.19
N SER A 375 6.50 11.34 -1.44
CA SER A 375 7.12 12.47 -2.16
C SER A 375 6.36 13.76 -1.87
N ASP A 376 7.09 14.84 -1.57
CA ASP A 376 6.54 16.15 -1.20
C ASP A 376 5.67 16.82 -2.29
N ILE A 377 5.64 16.26 -3.52
CA ILE A 377 4.88 16.82 -4.64
C ILE A 377 4.22 15.71 -5.44
N GLY A 378 2.88 15.63 -5.33
CA GLY A 378 1.91 15.30 -6.40
C GLY A 378 2.19 14.11 -7.34
N THR A 379 3.12 13.22 -7.00
CA THR A 379 3.59 12.16 -7.89
C THR A 379 2.47 11.15 -8.02
N GLN A 380 1.71 11.24 -9.10
CA GLN A 380 0.64 10.30 -9.35
C GLN A 380 1.21 8.90 -9.55
N PRO A 381 0.52 7.86 -9.06
CA PRO A 381 0.98 6.50 -9.25
C PRO A 381 0.98 6.16 -10.73
N ILE A 382 2.07 5.56 -11.19
CA ILE A 382 2.13 4.97 -12.53
C ILE A 382 1.07 3.86 -12.60
N PRO A 383 0.19 3.85 -13.62
CA PRO A 383 -0.90 2.89 -13.72
C PRO A 383 -0.43 1.47 -14.07
N ASP A 384 -1.22 0.47 -13.68
CA ASP A 384 -0.90 -0.96 -13.88
C ASP A 384 -0.65 -1.33 -15.34
N ILE A 385 -1.36 -0.67 -16.26
CA ILE A 385 -1.21 -0.88 -17.70
C ILE A 385 0.24 -0.64 -18.16
N ALA A 386 0.96 0.30 -17.55
CA ALA A 386 2.35 0.60 -17.93
C ALA A 386 3.31 -0.55 -17.60
N TYR A 387 3.09 -1.24 -16.48
CA TYR A 387 3.87 -2.42 -16.08
C TYR A 387 3.54 -3.61 -16.98
N ASN A 388 2.27 -3.81 -17.31
CA ASN A 388 1.82 -4.89 -18.18
C ASN A 388 2.36 -4.72 -19.61
N VAL A 389 2.33 -3.48 -20.13
CA VAL A 389 2.91 -3.14 -21.45
C VAL A 389 4.43 -3.32 -21.45
N TYR A 390 5.12 -2.97 -20.37
CA TYR A 390 6.55 -3.24 -20.25
C TYR A 390 6.83 -4.74 -20.30
N LYS A 391 6.13 -5.52 -19.47
CA LYS A 391 6.30 -6.97 -19.34
C LYS A 391 6.05 -7.70 -20.65
N SER A 392 4.98 -7.36 -21.37
CA SER A 392 4.64 -8.01 -22.64
C SER A 392 5.64 -7.73 -23.76
N LYS A 393 6.35 -6.60 -23.69
CA LYS A 393 7.36 -6.20 -24.69
C LYS A 393 8.78 -6.54 -24.26
N PHE A 394 8.99 -7.01 -23.03
CA PHE A 394 10.31 -7.16 -22.47
C PHE A 394 11.09 -8.28 -23.17
N SER A 395 12.31 -7.97 -23.59
CA SER A 395 13.31 -8.94 -24.03
C SER A 395 14.61 -8.60 -23.31
N GLU A 396 15.22 -9.61 -22.68
CA GLU A 396 16.47 -9.43 -21.95
C GLU A 396 17.54 -8.77 -22.83
N PRO A 397 18.25 -7.74 -22.34
CA PRO A 397 19.35 -7.13 -23.07
C PRO A 397 20.48 -8.15 -23.31
N LYS A 398 21.03 -8.18 -24.52
CA LYS A 398 22.17 -9.05 -24.85
C LYS A 398 23.26 -8.32 -25.62
N LEU A 399 24.50 -8.80 -25.50
CA LEU A 399 25.66 -8.16 -26.13
C LEU A 399 25.55 -8.12 -27.66
N GLU A 400 24.87 -9.10 -28.26
CA GLU A 400 24.66 -9.20 -29.70
C GLU A 400 23.83 -8.04 -30.28
N GLU A 401 23.11 -7.30 -29.44
CA GLU A 401 22.42 -6.07 -29.86
C GLU A 401 23.42 -4.96 -30.26
N GLY A 402 24.66 -5.04 -29.77
CA GLY A 402 25.73 -4.05 -29.99
C GLY A 402 26.13 -3.27 -28.74
N PHE A 403 25.88 -3.82 -27.55
CA PHE A 403 26.38 -3.25 -26.30
C PHE A 403 27.83 -3.67 -26.05
N GLN A 404 28.67 -2.76 -25.55
CA GLN A 404 30.02 -3.07 -25.08
C GLN A 404 30.00 -3.74 -23.69
N GLU A 405 29.08 -3.31 -22.83
CA GLU A 405 28.90 -3.85 -21.48
C GLU A 405 27.40 -3.83 -21.13
N ILE A 406 26.95 -4.87 -20.43
CA ILE A 406 25.65 -4.89 -19.76
C ILE A 406 25.92 -4.90 -18.26
N LYS A 407 25.59 -3.79 -17.59
CA LYS A 407 25.68 -3.64 -16.14
C LYS A 407 24.34 -3.95 -15.51
N HIS A 408 24.32 -4.80 -14.49
CA HIS A 408 23.14 -4.99 -13.66
C HIS A 408 23.11 -3.93 -12.57
N ILE A 409 21.98 -3.24 -12.45
CA ILE A 409 21.72 -2.25 -11.39
C ILE A 409 20.75 -2.88 -10.40
N ASN A 410 21.23 -3.17 -9.20
CA ASN A 410 20.40 -3.71 -8.13
C ASN A 410 19.54 -2.62 -7.51
N PHE A 411 18.39 -3.00 -6.97
CA PHE A 411 17.57 -2.06 -6.22
C PHE A 411 18.12 -1.92 -4.81
N VAL A 412 18.66 -0.75 -4.51
CA VAL A 412 19.12 -0.38 -3.16
C VAL A 412 18.19 0.72 -2.65
N PHE A 413 17.59 0.50 -1.48
CA PHE A 413 16.79 1.54 -0.84
C PHE A 413 17.70 2.66 -0.34
N GLU A 414 17.37 3.90 -0.68
CA GLU A 414 18.04 5.09 -0.18
C GLU A 414 17.04 5.94 0.62
N GLY A 415 17.37 6.26 1.86
CA GLY A 415 16.53 7.03 2.77
C GLY A 415 16.98 6.86 4.22
N SER A 416 16.40 7.64 5.13
CA SER A 416 16.57 7.45 6.58
C SER A 416 15.95 6.12 7.06
N ASP A 417 16.22 5.72 8.29
CA ASP A 417 15.51 4.57 8.88
C ASP A 417 14.00 4.84 9.02
N ILE A 418 13.57 6.10 9.14
CA ILE A 418 12.15 6.49 9.16
C ILE A 418 11.54 6.25 7.77
N ASP A 419 12.22 6.69 6.72
CA ASP A 419 11.83 6.42 5.33
C ASP A 419 11.75 4.92 5.06
N ARG A 420 12.73 4.16 5.58
CA ARG A 420 12.75 2.71 5.43
C ARG A 420 11.58 2.04 6.16
N LYS A 421 11.21 2.53 7.34
CA LYS A 421 10.00 2.06 8.03
C LYS A 421 8.76 2.31 7.20
N SER A 422 8.61 3.49 6.59
CA SER A 422 7.51 3.81 5.67
C SER A 422 7.51 2.95 4.40
N PHE A 423 8.68 2.68 3.84
CA PHE A 423 8.85 1.73 2.72
C PHE A 423 8.48 0.30 3.12
N ASN A 424 8.65 -0.09 4.37
CA ASN A 424 8.29 -1.44 4.79
C ASN A 424 6.78 -1.66 4.99
N LEU A 425 5.93 -0.65 4.74
CA LEU A 425 4.47 -0.68 4.88
C LEU A 425 3.71 -1.06 3.61
#